data_AF-A0A2P5X0G2-F1
#
_entry.id   AF-A0A2P5X0G2-F1
#
_cell.length_a   1.000
_cell.length_b   1.000
_cell.length_c   1.000
_cell.angle_alpha   90.00
_cell.angle_beta   90.00
_cell.angle_gamma   90.00
#
_symmetry.space_group_name_H-M   'P 1'
#
loop_
_entity.id
_entity.type
_entity.pdbx_description
1 polymer ?
#
loop_
_entity_poly.entity_id
_entity_poly.type
_entity_poly.pdbx_seq_one_letter_code
_entity_poly.pdbx_strand_id
1 'polypeptide(L)'
;MDKAKLSEWGEKLRTGGAQMSRMVSGKMKEILQGPTPESKVVDEATSETLEEPNWGLNMKICAMINSEEFNGTEIVRAIKKKISGKNAVIQWLSLDLLEACTTNCEKVASEVASEKVLEEMMKMIENPNTDHGNRGRALQLIRAWGQSQDLAYLPVFHQTYEGLNFF
;
A
#
# COMPACT_ATOMS: atom_id res chain seq x y z
N MET A 1 -17.67 -23.12 40.95
CA MET A 1 -17.09 -22.22 39.95
C MET A 1 -15.65 -21.97 40.34
N ASP A 2 -14.70 -22.51 39.58
CA ASP A 2 -13.30 -22.64 39.99
C ASP A 2 -12.59 -21.28 39.93
N LYS A 3 -11.95 -20.85 41.03
CA LYS A 3 -11.23 -19.57 41.12
C LYS A 3 -10.16 -19.40 40.03
N ALA A 4 -9.56 -20.50 39.58
CA ALA A 4 -8.58 -20.52 38.49
C ALA A 4 -9.18 -20.17 37.12
N LYS A 5 -10.44 -20.57 36.86
CA LYS A 5 -11.14 -20.21 35.61
C LYS A 5 -11.51 -18.73 35.59
N LEU A 6 -11.82 -18.15 36.75
CA LEU A 6 -12.13 -16.71 36.88
C LEU A 6 -10.90 -15.82 36.66
N SER A 7 -9.72 -16.25 37.14
CA SER A 7 -8.47 -15.51 36.90
C SER A 7 -8.06 -15.56 35.43
N GLU A 8 -8.17 -16.72 34.77
CA GLU A 8 -7.85 -16.86 33.35
C GLU A 8 -8.80 -16.03 32.46
N TRP A 9 -10.09 -15.98 32.82
CA TRP A 9 -11.07 -15.16 32.11
C TRP A 9 -10.81 -13.66 32.31
N GLY A 10 -10.41 -13.25 33.51
CA GLY A 10 -10.01 -11.88 33.82
C GLY A 10 -8.75 -11.43 33.06
N GLU A 11 -7.75 -12.31 32.91
CA GLU A 11 -6.56 -12.01 32.13
C GLU A 11 -6.85 -11.90 30.62
N LYS A 12 -7.68 -12.81 30.07
CA LYS A 12 -8.10 -12.77 28.66
C LYS A 12 -8.88 -11.49 28.32
N LEU A 13 -9.74 -11.02 29.23
CA LEU A 13 -10.46 -9.74 29.06
C LEU A 13 -9.51 -8.54 29.11
N ARG A 14 -8.51 -8.56 30.01
CA ARG A 14 -7.51 -7.50 30.12
C ARG A 14 -6.63 -7.38 28.87
N THR A 15 -6.18 -8.51 28.32
CA THR A 15 -5.37 -8.53 27.09
C THR A 15 -6.19 -8.11 25.87
N GLY A 16 -7.44 -8.56 25.76
CA GLY A 16 -8.34 -8.16 24.66
C GLY A 16 -8.65 -6.66 24.64
N GLY A 17 -8.88 -6.05 25.81
CA GLY A 17 -9.14 -4.62 25.94
C GLY A 17 -7.94 -3.74 25.57
N ALA A 18 -6.71 -4.15 25.94
CA ALA A 18 -5.49 -3.39 25.62
C ALA A 18 -5.13 -3.44 24.13
N GLN A 19 -5.41 -4.57 23.45
CA GLN A 19 -5.20 -4.70 22.00
C GLN A 19 -6.22 -3.87 21.22
N MET A 20 -7.50 -3.92 21.60
CA MET A 20 -8.56 -3.09 21.01
C MET A 20 -8.30 -1.59 21.22
N SER A 21 -7.89 -1.18 22.43
CA SER A 21 -7.58 0.23 22.73
C SER A 21 -6.41 0.76 21.89
N ARG A 22 -5.35 -0.03 21.71
CA ARG A 22 -4.24 0.32 20.80
C ARG A 22 -4.70 0.44 19.35
N MET A 23 -5.54 -0.49 18.89
CA MET A 23 -6.05 -0.51 17.51
C MET A 23 -6.96 0.69 17.22
N VAL A 24 -7.85 1.05 18.15
CA VAL A 24 -8.72 2.23 18.06
C VAL A 24 -7.91 3.53 18.11
N SER A 25 -6.87 3.59 18.96
CA SER A 25 -5.99 4.78 19.05
C SER A 25 -5.19 5.02 17.77
N GLY A 26 -4.64 3.97 17.14
CA GLY A 26 -3.90 4.08 15.88
C GLY A 26 -4.79 4.54 14.72
N LYS A 27 -5.95 3.90 14.56
CA LYS A 27 -6.91 4.23 13.49
C LYS A 27 -7.52 5.64 13.64
N MET A 28 -7.83 6.08 14.87
CA MET A 28 -8.36 7.43 15.11
C MET A 28 -7.31 8.53 14.84
N LYS A 29 -6.03 8.29 15.13
CA LYS A 29 -4.96 9.26 14.83
C LYS A 29 -4.81 9.51 13.33
N GLU A 30 -4.92 8.46 12.51
CA GLU A 30 -4.91 8.59 11.04
C GLU A 30 -6.14 9.34 10.49
N ILE A 31 -7.28 9.27 11.18
CA ILE A 31 -8.54 9.93 10.77
C ILE A 31 -8.54 11.44 11.13
N LEU A 32 -7.74 11.86 12.11
CA LEU A 32 -7.69 13.24 12.62
C LEU A 32 -6.56 14.09 12.05
N GLN A 33 -5.58 13.51 11.36
CA GLN A 33 -4.54 14.27 10.67
C GLN A 33 -5.08 14.76 9.32
N GLY A 34 -5.13 16.08 9.14
CA GLY A 34 -5.44 16.70 7.85
C GLY A 34 -4.45 16.25 6.75
N PRO A 35 -4.75 16.53 5.48
CA PRO A 35 -3.97 15.99 4.35
C PRO A 35 -2.50 16.43 4.44
N THR A 36 -1.61 15.44 4.51
CA THR A 36 -0.15 15.62 4.52
C THR A 36 0.34 16.18 3.18
N PRO A 37 1.51 16.85 3.12
CA PRO A 37 2.14 17.24 1.85
C PRO A 37 2.27 16.06 0.87
N GLU A 38 2.64 14.88 1.38
CA GLU A 38 2.73 13.62 0.62
C GLU A 38 1.39 13.19 0.05
N SER A 39 0.32 13.25 0.86
CA SER A 39 -1.02 12.91 0.37
C SER A 39 -1.47 13.86 -0.74
N LYS A 40 -1.20 15.16 -0.59
CA LYS A 40 -1.59 16.18 -1.58
C LYS A 40 -0.86 15.99 -2.91
N VAL A 41 0.44 15.75 -2.88
CA VAL A 41 1.19 15.55 -4.13
C VAL A 41 0.79 14.26 -4.84
N VAL A 42 0.42 13.22 -4.08
CA VAL A 42 -0.15 11.99 -4.66
C VAL A 42 -1.54 12.27 -5.25
N ASP A 43 -2.39 13.05 -4.57
CA ASP A 43 -3.69 13.46 -5.11
C ASP A 43 -3.54 14.20 -6.46
N GLU A 44 -2.55 15.09 -6.57
CA GLU A 44 -2.23 15.82 -7.80
C GLU A 44 -1.70 14.89 -8.91
N ALA A 45 -0.76 13.99 -8.58
CA ALA A 45 -0.15 13.05 -9.53
C ALA A 45 -1.14 12.00 -10.06
N THR A 46 -2.19 11.71 -9.29
CA THR A 46 -3.22 10.72 -9.63
C THR A 46 -4.59 11.35 -9.82
N SER A 47 -4.66 12.62 -10.26
CA SER A 47 -5.95 13.29 -10.49
C SER A 47 -6.75 12.57 -11.58
N GLU A 48 -8.05 12.39 -11.36
CA GLU A 48 -8.96 11.77 -12.34
C GLU A 48 -9.13 12.58 -13.63
N THR A 49 -8.68 13.84 -13.63
CA THR A 49 -8.72 14.73 -14.81
C THR A 49 -7.50 14.55 -15.72
N LEU A 50 -6.51 13.74 -15.33
CA LEU A 50 -5.33 13.47 -16.14
C LEU A 50 -5.66 12.39 -17.18
N GLU A 51 -5.24 12.62 -18.42
CA GLU A 51 -5.39 11.64 -19.51
C GLU A 51 -4.23 10.62 -19.52
N GLU A 52 -3.08 11.00 -18.97
CA GLU A 52 -1.84 10.21 -18.94
C GLU A 52 -1.02 10.49 -17.68
N PRO A 53 -0.01 9.65 -17.33
CA PRO A 53 0.81 9.86 -16.16
C PRO A 53 1.62 11.15 -16.30
N ASN A 54 1.57 12.00 -15.27
CA ASN A 54 2.42 13.18 -15.21
C ASN A 54 3.84 12.76 -14.80
N TRP A 55 4.63 12.27 -15.76
CA TRP A 55 5.99 11.79 -15.52
C TRP A 55 6.89 12.83 -14.87
N GLY A 56 6.71 14.12 -15.21
CA GLY A 56 7.45 15.21 -14.56
C GLY A 56 7.18 15.27 -13.06
N LEU A 57 5.91 15.16 -12.65
CA LEU A 57 5.54 15.13 -11.24
C LEU A 57 5.94 13.80 -10.56
N ASN A 58 5.78 12.66 -11.22
CA ASN A 58 6.18 11.36 -10.69
C ASN A 58 7.68 11.32 -10.39
N MET A 59 8.52 11.81 -11.32
CA MET A 59 9.97 11.90 -11.13
C MET A 59 10.34 12.92 -10.05
N LYS A 60 9.60 14.02 -9.93
CA LYS A 60 9.78 14.96 -8.83
C LYS A 60 9.48 14.31 -7.47
N ILE A 61 8.42 13.53 -7.35
CA ILE A 61 8.11 12.77 -6.14
C ILE A 61 9.26 11.82 -5.80
N CYS A 62 9.77 11.06 -6.78
CA CYS A 62 10.92 10.17 -6.58
C CYS A 62 12.15 10.92 -6.08
N ALA A 63 12.45 12.08 -6.67
CA ALA A 63 13.56 12.93 -6.24
C ALA A 63 13.39 13.41 -4.79
N MET A 64 12.18 13.82 -4.39
CA MET A 64 11.88 14.27 -3.04
C MET A 64 11.92 13.14 -1.99
N ILE A 65 11.57 11.92 -2.38
CA ILE A 65 11.78 10.74 -1.52
C ILE A 65 13.27 10.47 -1.33
N ASN A 66 14.06 10.54 -2.41
CA ASN A 66 15.49 10.27 -2.38
C ASN A 66 16.29 11.37 -1.65
N SER A 67 15.80 12.62 -1.63
CA SER A 67 16.37 13.71 -0.82
C SER A 67 15.86 13.73 0.63
N GLU A 68 15.00 12.77 1.01
CA GLU A 68 14.36 12.67 2.32
C GLU A 68 13.46 13.88 2.68
N GLU A 69 13.07 14.68 1.69
CA GLU A 69 12.08 15.75 1.84
C GLU A 69 10.66 15.21 1.98
N PHE A 70 10.38 14.07 1.34
CA PHE A 70 9.15 13.31 1.55
C PHE A 70 9.40 12.00 2.27
N ASN A 71 8.50 11.67 3.19
CA ASN A 71 8.50 10.37 3.84
C ASN A 71 7.98 9.30 2.87
N GLY A 72 8.86 8.36 2.48
CA GLY A 72 8.52 7.26 1.57
C GLY A 72 7.34 6.41 2.05
N THR A 73 7.25 6.14 3.37
CA THR A 73 6.12 5.39 3.95
C THR A 73 4.81 6.14 3.77
N GLU A 74 4.79 7.47 3.96
CA GLU A 74 3.57 8.29 3.78
C GLU A 74 3.15 8.36 2.30
N ILE A 75 4.10 8.47 1.37
CA ILE A 75 3.83 8.37 -0.08
C ILE A 75 3.21 7.01 -0.42
N VAL A 76 3.81 5.91 0.06
CA VAL A 76 3.31 4.56 -0.22
C VAL A 76 1.91 4.34 0.39
N ARG A 77 1.65 4.85 1.61
CA ARG A 77 0.31 4.82 2.21
C ARG A 77 -0.71 5.60 1.39
N ALA A 78 -0.34 6.77 0.88
CA ALA A 78 -1.21 7.58 0.03
C ALA A 78 -1.52 6.85 -1.28
N ILE A 79 -0.51 6.31 -1.97
CA ILE A 79 -0.68 5.52 -3.21
C ILE A 79 -1.57 4.29 -2.96
N LYS A 80 -1.33 3.56 -1.86
CA LYS A 80 -2.16 2.41 -1.47
C LYS A 80 -3.62 2.79 -1.31
N LYS A 81 -3.93 3.91 -0.66
CA LYS A 81 -5.32 4.40 -0.51
C LYS A 81 -5.97 4.65 -1.87
N LYS A 82 -5.22 5.14 -2.85
CA LYS A 82 -5.71 5.33 -4.23
C LYS A 82 -5.98 4.02 -4.95
N ILE A 83 -5.09 3.03 -4.81
CA ILE A 83 -5.26 1.67 -5.34
C ILE A 83 -6.52 1.00 -4.77
N SER A 84 -6.75 1.11 -3.46
CA SER A 84 -7.97 0.59 -2.79
C SER A 84 -9.26 1.34 -3.16
N GLY A 85 -9.18 2.43 -3.92
CA GLY A 85 -10.31 3.20 -4.41
C GLY A 85 -11.13 2.46 -5.49
N LYS A 86 -12.05 3.19 -6.14
CA LYS A 86 -12.90 2.64 -7.21
C LYS A 86 -12.78 3.37 -8.55
N ASN A 87 -12.18 4.56 -8.58
CA ASN A 87 -12.02 5.32 -9.82
C ASN A 87 -10.90 4.68 -10.64
N ALA A 88 -11.23 4.24 -11.86
CA ALA A 88 -10.31 3.52 -12.72
C ALA A 88 -9.09 4.37 -13.15
N VAL A 89 -9.29 5.64 -13.47
CA VAL A 89 -8.20 6.56 -13.86
C VAL A 89 -7.24 6.76 -12.69
N ILE A 90 -7.78 7.03 -11.50
CA ILE A 90 -6.98 7.21 -10.28
C ILE A 90 -6.16 5.95 -9.99
N GLN A 91 -6.78 4.77 -10.03
CA GLN A 91 -6.09 3.50 -9.80
C GLN A 91 -4.95 3.28 -10.80
N TRP A 92 -5.20 3.53 -12.09
CA TRP A 92 -4.20 3.37 -13.14
C TRP A 92 -2.98 4.27 -12.89
N LEU A 93 -3.20 5.57 -12.72
CA LEU A 93 -2.14 6.55 -12.45
C LEU A 93 -1.37 6.23 -11.17
N SER A 94 -2.06 5.67 -10.17
CA SER A 94 -1.43 5.24 -8.91
C SER A 94 -0.52 4.03 -9.09
N LEU A 95 -0.88 3.09 -9.97
CA LEU A 95 -0.03 1.94 -10.29
C LEU A 95 1.24 2.39 -11.03
N ASP A 96 1.14 3.35 -11.95
CA ASP A 96 2.30 3.92 -12.64
C ASP A 96 3.20 4.75 -11.71
N LEU A 97 2.61 5.54 -10.81
CA LEU A 97 3.37 6.24 -9.78
C LEU A 97 4.06 5.25 -8.82
N LEU A 98 3.40 4.15 -8.46
CA LEU A 98 3.98 3.10 -7.63
C LEU A 98 5.20 2.46 -8.31
N GLU A 99 5.07 2.07 -9.58
CA GLU A 99 6.18 1.51 -10.36
C GLU A 99 7.35 2.49 -10.44
N ALA A 100 7.08 3.76 -10.72
CA ALA A 100 8.10 4.80 -10.75
C ALA A 100 8.87 4.89 -9.43
N CYS A 101 8.15 4.98 -8.30
CA CYS A 101 8.76 5.05 -6.98
C CYS A 101 9.55 3.78 -6.63
N THR A 102 9.01 2.58 -6.88
CA THR A 102 9.72 1.32 -6.59
C THR A 102 10.97 1.14 -7.46
N THR A 103 10.97 1.67 -8.68
CA THR A 103 12.11 1.58 -9.59
C THR A 103 13.21 2.60 -9.28
N ASN A 104 12.84 3.80 -8.83
CA ASN A 104 13.77 4.93 -8.69
C ASN A 104 14.17 5.25 -7.24
N CYS A 105 13.54 4.62 -6.24
CA CYS A 105 13.80 4.88 -4.83
C CYS A 105 14.08 3.57 -4.08
N GLU A 106 15.33 3.38 -3.67
CA GLU A 106 15.82 2.14 -3.03
C GLU A 106 14.98 1.72 -1.80
N LYS A 107 14.54 2.70 -0.99
CA LYS A 107 13.75 2.44 0.22
C LYS A 107 12.29 2.08 -0.07
N VAL A 108 11.75 2.40 -1.24
CA VAL A 108 10.30 2.27 -1.50
C VAL A 108 9.86 0.82 -1.55
N ALA A 109 10.69 -0.10 -2.07
CA ALA A 109 10.32 -1.52 -2.12
C ALA A 109 10.06 -2.11 -0.72
N SER A 110 10.87 -1.75 0.28
CA SER A 110 10.62 -2.16 1.68
C SER A 110 9.36 -1.54 2.27
N GLU A 111 9.01 -0.31 1.89
CA GLU A 111 7.77 0.33 2.31
C GLU A 111 6.53 -0.32 1.67
N VAL A 112 6.62 -0.72 0.40
CA VAL A 112 5.56 -1.48 -0.29
C VAL A 112 5.26 -2.79 0.44
N ALA A 113 6.32 -3.48 0.89
CA ALA A 113 6.21 -4.69 1.70
C ALA A 113 5.61 -4.41 3.10
N SER A 114 6.14 -3.41 3.81
CA SER A 114 5.74 -3.10 5.19
C SER A 114 4.27 -2.63 5.28
N GLU A 115 3.85 -1.82 4.30
CA GLU A 115 2.50 -1.26 4.23
C GLU A 115 1.48 -2.21 3.58
N LYS A 116 1.88 -3.45 3.26
CA LYS A 116 1.00 -4.49 2.70
C LYS A 116 0.30 -4.04 1.40
N VAL A 117 1.00 -3.30 0.55
CA VAL A 117 0.44 -2.82 -0.73
C VAL A 117 0.10 -3.99 -1.64
N LEU A 118 0.93 -5.04 -1.65
CA LEU A 118 0.71 -6.27 -2.41
C LEU A 118 -0.64 -6.94 -2.05
N GLU A 119 -1.06 -6.91 -0.78
CA GLU A 119 -2.37 -7.44 -0.36
C GLU A 119 -3.54 -6.64 -0.99
N GLU A 120 -3.40 -5.32 -1.10
CA GLU A 120 -4.42 -4.48 -1.74
C GLU A 120 -4.45 -4.69 -3.27
N MET A 121 -3.30 -4.88 -3.89
CA MET A 121 -3.22 -5.23 -5.31
C MET A 121 -3.84 -6.60 -5.60
N MET A 122 -3.65 -7.59 -4.73
CA MET A 122 -4.33 -8.89 -4.84
C MET A 122 -5.85 -8.75 -4.76
N LYS A 123 -6.37 -7.95 -3.81
CA LYS A 123 -7.81 -7.65 -3.73
C LYS A 123 -8.33 -6.96 -4.99
N MET A 124 -7.56 -6.03 -5.55
CA MET A 124 -7.88 -5.38 -6.81
C MET A 124 -7.98 -6.41 -7.95
N ILE A 125 -7.06 -7.37 -8.00
CA ILE A 125 -7.02 -8.40 -9.04
C ILE A 125 -8.23 -9.33 -8.94
N GLU A 126 -8.53 -9.81 -7.73
CA GLU A 126 -9.64 -10.72 -7.43
C GLU A 126 -11.02 -10.07 -7.58
N ASN A 127 -11.11 -8.74 -7.42
CA ASN A 127 -12.38 -8.04 -7.52
C ASN A 127 -12.88 -8.01 -8.99
N PRO A 128 -14.03 -8.65 -9.31
CA PRO A 128 -14.54 -8.71 -10.68
C PRO A 128 -14.94 -7.34 -11.25
N ASN A 129 -15.21 -6.35 -10.40
CA ASN A 129 -15.62 -5.00 -10.82
C ASN A 129 -14.43 -4.07 -11.10
N THR A 130 -13.20 -4.50 -10.83
CA THR A 130 -12.01 -3.72 -11.20
C THR A 130 -11.92 -3.61 -12.72
N ASP A 131 -11.55 -2.42 -13.20
CA ASP A 131 -11.25 -2.19 -14.61
C ASP A 131 -10.24 -3.21 -15.15
N HIS A 132 -10.46 -3.70 -16.37
CA HIS A 132 -9.64 -4.76 -16.95
C HIS A 132 -8.19 -4.32 -17.17
N GLY A 133 -7.97 -3.07 -17.57
CA GLY A 133 -6.63 -2.49 -17.74
C GLY A 133 -5.89 -2.43 -16.42
N ASN A 134 -6.56 -1.96 -15.36
CA ASN A 134 -5.98 -1.89 -14.01
C ASN A 134 -5.63 -3.27 -13.45
N ARG A 135 -6.52 -4.25 -13.62
CA ARG A 135 -6.26 -5.65 -13.23
C ARG A 135 -5.03 -6.18 -13.94
N GLY A 136 -4.94 -5.99 -15.27
CA GLY A 136 -3.80 -6.42 -16.08
C GLY A 136 -2.49 -5.75 -15.65
N ARG A 137 -2.54 -4.44 -15.35
CA ARG A 137 -1.37 -3.68 -14.89
C ARG A 137 -0.87 -4.13 -13.53
N ALA A 138 -1.78 -4.35 -12.57
CA ALA A 138 -1.42 -4.88 -11.25
C ALA A 138 -0.77 -6.28 -11.35
N LEU A 139 -1.32 -7.18 -12.18
CA LEU A 139 -0.74 -8.49 -12.45
C LEU A 139 0.67 -8.39 -13.05
N GLN A 140 0.87 -7.48 -14.00
CA GLN A 140 2.17 -7.25 -14.62
C GLN A 140 3.22 -6.81 -13.59
N LEU A 141 2.87 -5.86 -12.70
CA LEU A 141 3.78 -5.37 -11.67
C LEU A 141 4.15 -6.46 -10.67
N ILE A 142 3.17 -7.23 -10.16
CA ILE A 142 3.44 -8.32 -9.20
C ILE A 142 4.36 -9.37 -9.84
N ARG A 143 4.13 -9.72 -11.11
CA ARG A 143 5.00 -10.64 -11.85
C ARG A 143 6.41 -10.07 -11.99
N ALA A 144 6.54 -8.83 -12.43
CA ALA A 144 7.85 -8.19 -12.60
C ALA A 144 8.64 -8.14 -11.28
N TRP A 145 7.99 -7.75 -10.18
CA TRP A 145 8.64 -7.70 -8.87
C TRP A 145 8.97 -9.07 -8.29
N GLY A 146 8.06 -10.05 -8.40
CA GLY A 146 8.27 -11.40 -7.89
C GLY A 146 9.35 -12.20 -8.63
N GLN A 147 9.72 -11.77 -9.84
CA GLN A 147 10.80 -12.33 -10.65
C GLN A 147 12.09 -11.49 -10.61
N SER A 148 12.07 -10.31 -9.98
CA SER A 148 13.22 -9.42 -9.91
C SER A 148 14.27 -9.94 -8.93
N GLN A 149 15.53 -10.01 -9.38
CA GLN A 149 16.67 -10.33 -8.51
C GLN A 149 16.94 -9.21 -7.51
N ASP A 150 16.72 -7.96 -7.91
CA ASP A 150 16.93 -6.80 -7.06
C ASP A 150 15.99 -6.80 -5.86
N LEU A 151 14.81 -7.42 -5.96
CA LEU A 151 13.82 -7.51 -4.89
C LEU A 151 13.84 -8.85 -4.14
N ALA A 152 14.76 -9.77 -4.47
CA ALA A 152 14.82 -11.10 -3.87
C ALA A 152 15.04 -11.07 -2.35
N TYR A 153 15.60 -9.99 -1.81
CA TYR A 153 15.77 -9.76 -0.37
C TYR A 153 14.46 -9.47 0.38
N LEU A 154 13.35 -9.25 -0.34
CA LEU A 154 12.00 -9.06 0.19
C LEU A 154 11.11 -10.22 -0.28
N PRO A 155 11.10 -11.38 0.43
CA PRO A 155 10.44 -12.60 -0.03
C PRO A 155 8.95 -12.45 -0.33
N VAL A 156 8.29 -11.46 0.27
CA VAL A 156 6.86 -11.19 0.08
C VAL A 156 6.51 -10.93 -1.39
N PHE A 157 7.39 -10.30 -2.17
CA PHE A 157 7.14 -10.08 -3.61
C PHE A 157 7.08 -11.41 -4.37
N HIS A 158 8.07 -12.28 -4.15
CA HIS A 158 8.11 -13.60 -4.76
C HIS A 158 6.94 -14.47 -4.30
N GLN A 159 6.65 -14.50 -2.99
CA GLN A 159 5.52 -15.25 -2.42
C GLN A 159 4.16 -14.81 -2.99
N THR A 160 3.95 -13.49 -3.16
CA THR A 160 2.71 -12.97 -3.75
C THR A 160 2.60 -13.39 -5.21
N TYR A 161 3.69 -13.32 -5.97
CA TYR A 161 3.73 -13.78 -7.35
C TYR A 161 3.42 -15.28 -7.49
N GLU A 162 4.03 -16.13 -6.67
CA GLU A 162 3.72 -17.57 -6.66
C GLU A 162 2.24 -17.82 -6.33
N GLY A 163 1.67 -17.02 -5.43
CA GLY A 163 0.24 -17.02 -5.12
C GLY A 163 -0.68 -16.82 -6.33
N LEU A 164 -0.25 -16.04 -7.34
CA LEU A 164 -1.01 -15.82 -8.57
C LEU A 164 -1.12 -17.09 -9.44
N ASN A 165 -0.14 -18.00 -9.38
CA ASN A 165 -0.11 -19.23 -10.18
C ASN A 165 -1.09 -20.31 -9.67
N PHE A 166 -1.71 -20.09 -8.51
CA PHE A 166 -2.70 -21.00 -7.92
C PHE A 166 -4.16 -20.60 -8.23
N PHE A 167 -4.37 -19.57 -9.05
CA PHE A 167 -5.67 -19.15 -9.58
C PHE A 167 -5.79 -19.51 -11.07
#